data_AF-A0A2V6JEB0-F1
#
_entry.id   AF-A0A2V6JEB0-F1
#
_cell.length_a   1.000
_cell.length_b   1.000
_cell.length_c   1.000
_cell.angle_alpha   90.00
_cell.angle_beta   90.00
_cell.angle_gamma   90.00
#
_symmetry.space_group_name_H-M   'P 1'
#
loop_
_entity.id
_entity.type
_entity.pdbx_description
1 polymer ?
#
loop_
_entity_poly.entity_id
_entity_poly.type
_entity_poly.pdbx_seq_one_letter_code
_entity_poly.pdbx_strand_id
1 'polypeptide(L)'
;SSVGVYDMLRVELAPNGAFNVTEFGTVKDPEQFKALYAYSPYHHVADGTKYPSILMMTGANDGRVAPYHSRKMTARLIEANKSGNPIFLRTSSSAGHGIGTALSERIKQLADIYAFLFAQLGMKKEMIKK
;
A
#
# COMPACT_ATOMS: atom_id res chain seq x y z
N SER A 1 6.15 9.23 1.19
CA SER A 1 4.90 8.67 0.65
C SER A 1 4.85 7.21 1.06
N SER A 2 3.66 6.63 1.22
CA SER A 2 3.51 5.22 1.59
C SER A 2 3.00 4.46 0.37
N VAL A 3 3.90 4.19 -0.60
CA VAL A 3 3.58 3.67 -1.95
C VAL A 3 4.35 2.39 -2.24
N GLY A 4 3.81 1.26 -1.80
CA GLY A 4 4.49 -0.03 -1.87
C GLY A 4 4.29 -0.78 -3.20
N VAL A 5 5.23 -1.68 -3.48
CA VAL A 5 5.09 -2.72 -4.50
C VAL A 5 4.47 -3.95 -3.84
N TYR A 6 3.31 -4.39 -4.31
CA TYR A 6 2.56 -5.50 -3.70
C TYR A 6 2.34 -6.69 -4.65
N ASP A 7 2.54 -6.48 -5.96
CA ASP A 7 2.41 -7.52 -6.99
C ASP A 7 3.80 -7.73 -7.60
N MET A 8 4.52 -8.69 -7.07
CA MET A 8 5.90 -8.97 -7.47
C MET A 8 5.98 -9.69 -8.80
N LEU A 9 4.88 -10.30 -9.27
CA LEU A 9 4.87 -11.00 -10.55
C LEU A 9 4.70 -10.06 -11.76
N ARG A 10 4.28 -8.82 -11.51
CA ARG A 10 4.05 -7.83 -12.57
C ARG A 10 4.85 -6.55 -12.41
N VAL A 11 5.61 -6.41 -11.32
CA VAL A 11 6.38 -5.19 -11.04
C VAL A 11 7.33 -4.85 -12.19
N GLU A 12 8.02 -5.84 -12.79
CA GLU A 12 8.99 -5.63 -13.87
C GLU A 12 8.37 -5.01 -15.14
N LEU A 13 7.03 -5.10 -15.30
CA LEU A 13 6.30 -4.57 -16.45
C LEU A 13 5.96 -3.08 -16.32
N ALA A 14 6.13 -2.48 -15.13
CA ALA A 14 5.91 -1.06 -14.94
C ALA A 14 7.09 -0.23 -15.52
N PRO A 15 6.88 1.05 -15.91
CA PRO A 15 7.94 1.87 -16.51
C PRO A 15 9.25 1.92 -15.71
N ASN A 16 9.17 2.01 -14.38
CA ASN A 16 10.33 1.97 -13.50
C ASN A 16 10.63 0.58 -12.90
N GLY A 17 9.84 -0.43 -13.27
CA GLY A 17 9.96 -1.80 -12.79
C GLY A 17 11.21 -2.51 -13.28
N ALA A 18 11.57 -2.30 -14.55
CA ALA A 18 12.74 -2.92 -15.17
C ALA A 18 14.05 -2.61 -14.41
N PHE A 19 14.18 -1.41 -13.85
CA PHE A 19 15.36 -1.02 -13.06
C PHE A 19 15.46 -1.73 -11.72
N ASN A 20 14.36 -2.27 -11.19
CA ASN A 20 14.35 -2.99 -9.92
C ASN A 20 14.59 -4.50 -10.08
N VAL A 21 14.69 -5.01 -11.32
CA VAL A 21 14.97 -6.43 -11.60
C VAL A 21 16.30 -6.87 -11.01
N THR A 22 17.30 -5.97 -10.94
CA THR A 22 18.60 -6.28 -10.34
C THR A 22 18.51 -6.55 -8.84
N GLU A 23 17.48 -6.06 -8.17
CA GLU A 23 17.26 -6.25 -6.73
C GLU A 23 16.25 -7.38 -6.46
N PHE A 24 15.10 -7.37 -7.13
CA PHE A 24 14.03 -8.33 -6.86
C PHE A 24 14.13 -9.62 -7.68
N GLY A 25 14.79 -9.57 -8.84
CA GLY A 25 14.76 -10.61 -9.86
C GLY A 25 13.69 -10.38 -10.93
N THR A 26 13.58 -11.34 -11.85
CA THR A 26 12.66 -11.34 -12.98
C THR A 26 11.77 -12.58 -12.98
N VAL A 27 10.53 -12.43 -13.42
CA VAL A 27 9.61 -13.58 -13.61
C VAL A 27 9.97 -14.45 -14.82
N LYS A 28 10.93 -14.02 -15.64
CA LYS A 28 11.41 -14.78 -16.81
C LYS A 28 12.34 -15.92 -16.41
N ASP A 29 12.94 -15.84 -15.23
CA ASP A 29 13.73 -16.92 -14.65
C ASP A 29 12.84 -17.74 -13.70
N PRO A 30 12.71 -19.08 -13.88
CA PRO A 30 11.80 -19.89 -13.07
C PRO A 30 12.13 -19.93 -11.56
N GLU A 31 13.41 -19.87 -11.19
CA GLU A 31 13.81 -19.89 -9.78
C GLU A 31 13.53 -18.54 -9.12
N GLN A 32 13.79 -17.45 -9.83
CA GLN A 32 13.43 -16.11 -9.37
C GLN A 32 11.92 -15.91 -9.34
N PHE A 33 11.16 -16.46 -10.31
CA PHE A 33 9.70 -16.48 -10.26
C PHE A 33 9.19 -17.16 -8.98
N LYS A 34 9.72 -18.34 -8.63
CA LYS A 34 9.34 -19.03 -7.38
C LYS A 34 9.62 -18.15 -6.17
N ALA A 35 10.77 -17.50 -6.12
CA ALA A 35 11.14 -16.59 -5.03
C ALA A 35 10.18 -15.39 -4.96
N LEU A 36 9.92 -14.71 -6.07
CA LEU A 36 9.00 -13.56 -6.17
C LEU A 36 7.58 -13.96 -5.77
N TYR A 37 7.10 -15.10 -6.26
CA TYR A 37 5.78 -15.61 -5.95
C TYR A 37 5.65 -15.85 -4.46
N ALA A 38 6.61 -16.57 -3.85
CA ALA A 38 6.58 -17.02 -2.46
C ALA A 38 6.35 -15.92 -1.42
N TYR A 39 6.67 -14.66 -1.71
CA TYR A 39 6.40 -13.55 -0.79
C TYR A 39 5.46 -12.48 -1.33
N SER A 40 5.04 -12.56 -2.60
CA SER A 40 4.27 -11.48 -3.23
C SER A 40 2.99 -11.19 -2.43
N PRO A 41 2.84 -9.98 -1.83
CA PRO A 41 1.73 -9.71 -0.91
C PRO A 41 0.35 -9.92 -1.54
N TYR A 42 0.16 -9.46 -2.78
CA TYR A 42 -1.09 -9.61 -3.53
C TYR A 42 -1.50 -11.07 -3.71
N HIS A 43 -0.54 -11.95 -3.98
CA HIS A 43 -0.78 -13.38 -4.22
C HIS A 43 -0.94 -14.18 -2.92
N HIS A 44 -0.52 -13.60 -1.78
CA HIS A 44 -0.59 -14.22 -0.46
C HIS A 44 -1.75 -13.68 0.40
N VAL A 45 -2.68 -12.95 -0.19
CA VAL A 45 -3.95 -12.64 0.47
C VAL A 45 -4.82 -13.90 0.51
N ALA A 46 -5.12 -14.38 1.71
CA ALA A 46 -5.86 -15.59 1.98
C ALA A 46 -7.33 -15.28 2.29
N ASP A 47 -8.23 -15.91 1.54
CA ASP A 47 -9.68 -15.76 1.72
C ASP A 47 -10.14 -16.23 3.09
N GLY A 48 -11.11 -15.53 3.66
CA GLY A 48 -11.65 -15.90 4.96
C GLY A 48 -10.86 -15.35 6.15
N THR A 49 -9.73 -14.68 5.90
CA THR A 49 -8.83 -14.20 6.96
C THR A 49 -9.40 -12.98 7.67
N LYS A 50 -9.24 -12.92 9.00
CA LYS A 50 -9.55 -11.72 9.78
C LYS A 50 -8.37 -10.76 9.73
N TYR A 51 -8.27 -9.97 8.67
CA TYR A 51 -7.21 -8.97 8.52
C TYR A 51 -7.36 -7.83 9.55
N PRO A 52 -6.25 -7.20 9.97
CA PRO A 52 -6.30 -6.01 10.80
C PRO A 52 -6.91 -4.83 10.03
N SER A 53 -7.17 -3.73 10.73
CA SER A 53 -7.51 -2.47 10.06
C SER A 53 -6.32 -2.00 9.22
N ILE A 54 -6.55 -1.69 7.94
CA ILE A 54 -5.50 -1.32 7.00
C ILE A 54 -5.84 0.02 6.32
N LEU A 55 -4.87 0.93 6.30
CA LEU A 55 -4.92 2.15 5.50
C LEU A 55 -3.82 2.09 4.43
N MET A 56 -4.20 1.78 3.19
CA MET A 56 -3.33 1.83 2.03
C MET A 56 -3.28 3.26 1.48
N MET A 57 -2.14 3.67 0.94
CA MET A 57 -1.98 4.98 0.32
C MET A 57 -1.40 4.85 -1.10
N THR A 58 -1.73 5.80 -1.97
CA THR A 58 -1.06 5.97 -3.27
C THR A 58 -1.21 7.38 -3.82
N GLY A 59 -0.17 7.89 -4.48
CA GLY A 59 -0.33 9.01 -5.42
C GLY A 59 -1.05 8.52 -6.68
N ALA A 60 -1.97 9.29 -7.25
CA ALA A 60 -2.64 8.90 -8.50
C ALA A 60 -1.72 9.02 -9.72
N ASN A 61 -0.71 9.90 -9.63
CA ASN A 61 0.25 10.21 -10.68
C ASN A 61 1.67 9.72 -10.33
N ASP A 62 1.77 8.63 -9.57
CA ASP A 62 3.07 8.05 -9.20
C ASP A 62 3.70 7.34 -10.42
N GLY A 63 4.70 7.99 -11.02
CA GLY A 63 5.47 7.42 -12.13
C GLY A 63 6.58 6.44 -11.70
N ARG A 64 6.86 6.30 -10.39
CA ARG A 64 7.89 5.38 -9.88
C ARG A 64 7.32 4.04 -9.46
N VAL A 65 6.25 4.04 -8.67
CA VAL A 65 5.52 2.82 -8.30
C VAL A 65 4.10 2.97 -8.80
N ALA A 66 3.72 2.10 -9.73
CA ALA A 66 2.44 2.24 -10.40
C ALA A 66 1.28 2.14 -9.39
N PRO A 67 0.31 3.09 -9.38
CA PRO A 67 -0.76 3.13 -8.38
C PRO A 67 -1.66 1.90 -8.36
N TYR A 68 -1.64 1.09 -9.43
CA TYR A 68 -2.39 -0.15 -9.49
C TYR A 68 -1.97 -1.15 -8.41
N HIS A 69 -0.73 -1.10 -7.90
CA HIS A 69 -0.30 -1.98 -6.82
C HIS A 69 -1.18 -1.79 -5.58
N SER A 70 -1.29 -0.56 -5.08
CA SER A 70 -2.15 -0.26 -3.93
C SER A 70 -3.63 -0.50 -4.23
N ARG A 71 -4.09 -0.17 -5.45
CA ARG A 71 -5.50 -0.39 -5.84
C ARG A 71 -5.89 -1.87 -5.82
N LYS A 72 -5.11 -2.74 -6.49
CA LYS A 72 -5.37 -4.18 -6.53
C LYS A 72 -5.21 -4.81 -5.15
N MET A 73 -4.19 -4.43 -4.39
CA MET A 73 -3.99 -4.94 -3.03
C MET A 73 -5.16 -4.59 -2.11
N THR A 74 -5.63 -3.34 -2.14
CA THR A 74 -6.79 -2.92 -1.34
C THR A 74 -8.04 -3.72 -1.73
N ALA A 75 -8.32 -3.86 -3.03
CA ALA A 75 -9.48 -4.62 -3.50
C ALA A 75 -9.42 -6.09 -3.04
N ARG A 76 -8.26 -6.74 -3.17
CA ARG A 76 -8.05 -8.12 -2.76
C ARG A 76 -8.19 -8.31 -1.25
N LEU A 77 -7.67 -7.37 -0.46
CA LEU A 77 -7.83 -7.39 1.00
C LEU A 77 -9.30 -7.23 1.41
N ILE A 78 -10.05 -6.30 0.78
CA ILE A 78 -11.47 -6.09 1.06
C ILE A 78 -12.28 -7.37 0.80
N GLU A 79 -12.04 -8.02 -0.35
CA GLU A 79 -12.72 -9.26 -0.73
C GLU A 79 -12.44 -10.40 0.26
N ALA A 80 -11.18 -10.60 0.63
CA ALA A 80 -10.76 -11.72 1.46
C ALA A 80 -11.10 -11.55 2.95
N ASN A 81 -11.29 -10.30 3.42
CA ASN A 81 -11.42 -10.00 4.83
C ASN A 81 -12.75 -10.49 5.44
N LYS A 82 -12.65 -11.22 6.55
CA LYS A 82 -13.78 -11.63 7.41
C LYS A 82 -13.80 -10.94 8.78
N SER A 83 -12.89 -10.01 9.03
CA SER A 83 -13.02 -9.13 10.20
C SER A 83 -14.05 -8.04 9.93
N GLY A 84 -14.50 -7.36 10.99
CA GLY A 84 -15.24 -6.09 10.88
C GLY A 84 -14.31 -4.88 10.74
N ASN A 85 -13.00 -5.10 10.57
CA ASN A 85 -12.01 -4.02 10.56
C ASN A 85 -12.01 -3.29 9.20
N PRO A 86 -11.83 -1.96 9.19
CA PRO A 86 -11.82 -1.18 7.96
C PRO A 86 -10.55 -1.42 7.15
N ILE A 87 -10.72 -1.54 5.83
CA ILE A 87 -9.63 -1.54 4.85
C ILE A 87 -9.89 -0.39 3.88
N PHE A 88 -9.02 0.61 3.87
CA PHE A 88 -9.18 1.82 3.08
C PHE A 88 -8.04 2.04 2.10
N LEU A 89 -8.34 2.73 1.00
CA LEU A 89 -7.35 3.29 0.09
C LEU A 89 -7.47 4.82 0.06
N ARG A 90 -6.46 5.51 0.57
CA ARG A 90 -6.31 6.95 0.42
C ARG A 90 -5.50 7.26 -0.84
N THR A 91 -6.15 7.87 -1.83
CA THR A 91 -5.46 8.34 -3.04
C THR A 91 -5.44 9.86 -3.11
N SER A 92 -4.35 10.41 -3.66
CA SER A 92 -4.23 11.85 -3.90
C SER A 92 -3.98 12.11 -5.39
N SER A 93 -4.87 12.89 -6.01
CA SER A 93 -4.75 13.30 -7.42
C SER A 93 -3.62 14.30 -7.66
N SER A 94 -3.19 15.01 -6.62
CA SER A 94 -2.11 16.01 -6.70
C SER A 94 -0.73 15.47 -6.28
N ALA A 95 -0.64 14.18 -5.91
CA ALA A 95 0.61 13.55 -5.48
C ALA A 95 1.06 12.44 -6.43
N GLY A 96 2.38 12.32 -6.59
CA GLY A 96 3.06 11.19 -7.22
C GLY A 96 3.79 10.34 -6.17
N HIS A 97 5.04 9.99 -6.44
CA HIS A 97 5.86 9.16 -5.54
C HIS A 97 6.27 9.84 -4.23
N GLY A 98 5.99 11.12 -4.03
CA GLY A 98 6.27 11.84 -2.78
C GLY A 98 7.20 13.05 -2.95
N ILE A 99 8.20 12.97 -3.82
CA ILE A 99 9.03 14.14 -4.17
C ILE A 99 8.13 15.21 -4.81
N GLY A 100 8.27 16.46 -4.38
CA GLY A 100 7.45 17.58 -4.88
C GLY A 100 6.00 17.61 -4.35
N THR A 101 5.62 16.70 -3.44
CA THR A 101 4.30 16.77 -2.81
C THR A 101 4.19 18.01 -1.92
N ALA A 102 3.18 18.85 -2.17
CA ALA A 102 2.95 20.08 -1.43
C ALA A 102 2.86 19.83 0.09
N LEU A 103 3.35 20.79 0.89
CA LEU A 103 3.31 20.69 2.35
C LEU A 103 1.88 20.48 2.87
N SER A 104 0.90 21.17 2.28
CA SER A 104 -0.52 21.02 2.62
C SER A 104 -1.03 19.59 2.43
N GLU A 105 -0.61 18.92 1.35
CA GLU A 105 -0.97 17.52 1.10
C GLU A 105 -0.26 16.58 2.08
N ARG A 106 1.00 16.85 2.41
CA ARG A 106 1.74 16.07 3.43
C ARG A 106 1.10 16.19 4.82
N ILE A 107 0.64 17.38 5.20
CA ILE A 107 -0.08 17.61 6.46
C ILE A 107 -1.38 16.78 6.48
N LYS A 108 -2.16 16.81 5.39
CA LYS A 108 -3.38 15.98 5.28
C LYS A 108 -3.08 14.48 5.37
N GLN A 109 -2.04 14.01 4.67
CA GLN A 109 -1.59 12.62 4.73
C GLN A 109 -1.29 12.18 6.16
N LEU A 110 -0.51 12.98 6.89
CA LEU A 110 -0.17 12.67 8.28
C LEU A 110 -1.39 12.72 9.19
N ALA A 111 -2.27 13.73 9.03
CA ALA A 111 -3.51 13.82 9.78
C ALA A 111 -4.38 12.58 9.59
N ASP A 112 -4.55 12.11 8.35
CA ASP A 112 -5.33 10.90 8.05
C ASP A 112 -4.69 9.63 8.64
N ILE A 113 -3.35 9.49 8.56
CA ILE A 113 -2.61 8.36 9.15
C ILE A 113 -2.81 8.34 10.67
N TYR A 114 -2.57 9.46 11.36
CA TYR A 114 -2.69 9.51 12.81
C TYR A 114 -4.13 9.37 13.29
N ALA A 115 -5.09 9.98 12.60
CA ALA A 115 -6.51 9.80 12.91
C ALA A 115 -6.94 8.33 12.77
N PHE A 116 -6.49 7.66 11.71
CA PHE A 116 -6.72 6.23 11.52
C PHE A 116 -6.10 5.41 12.65
N LEU A 117 -4.81 5.61 12.95
CA LEU A 117 -4.14 4.88 14.02
C LEU A 117 -4.80 5.12 15.38
N PHE A 118 -5.13 6.36 15.73
CA PHE A 118 -5.79 6.68 16.99
C PHE A 118 -7.17 6.02 17.10
N ALA A 119 -7.95 6.03 16.02
CA ALA A 119 -9.25 5.37 15.99
C ALA A 119 -9.12 3.84 16.14
N GLN A 120 -8.19 3.20 15.43
CA GLN A 120 -8.07 1.74 15.42
C GLN A 120 -7.37 1.19 16.66
N LEU A 121 -6.49 1.98 17.30
CA LEU A 121 -5.78 1.59 18.53
C LEU A 121 -6.51 2.05 19.80
N GLY A 122 -7.70 2.64 19.68
CA GLY A 122 -8.50 3.09 20.82
C GLY A 122 -7.84 4.22 21.62
N MET A 123 -6.97 5.01 21.00
CA MET A 123 -6.30 6.14 21.66
C MET A 123 -7.29 7.26 21.90
N LYS A 124 -7.74 7.38 23.14
CA LYS A 124 -8.61 8.47 23.58
C LYS A 124 -7.76 9.69 23.93
N LYS A 125 -8.28 10.87 23.63
CA LYS A 125 -7.72 12.13 24.13
C LYS A 125 -7.85 12.11 25.65
N GLU A 126 -6.74 11.97 26.37
CA GLU A 126 -6.75 12.41 27.77
C GLU A 126 -6.98 13.92 27.75
N MET A 127 -8.12 14.35 28.28
CA MET A 127 -8.31 15.76 28.55
C MET A 127 -7.31 16.11 29.65
N ILE A 128 -6.21 16.76 29.27
CA ILE A 128 -5.38 17.48 30.24
C ILE A 128 -6.34 18.47 30.89
N LYS A 129 -6.78 18.13 32.11
CA LYS A 129 -7.50 19.07 32.96
C LYS A 129 -6.49 20.18 33.25
N LYS A 130 -6.70 21.35 32.62
CA LYS A 130 -6.10 22.60 33.09
C LYS A 130 -6.71 22.97 34.42
#